data_AF-A0A352WZX8-F1
#
_entry.id   AF-A0A352WZX8-F1
#
_cell.length_a   1.000
_cell.length_b   1.000
_cell.length_c   1.000
_cell.angle_alpha   90.00
_cell.angle_beta   90.00
_cell.angle_gamma   90.00
#
_symmetry.space_group_name_H-M   'P 1'
#
loop_
_entity.id
_entity.type
_entity.pdbx_description
1 polymer ?
#
loop_
_entity_poly.entity_id
_entity_poly.type
_entity_poly.pdbx_seq_one_letter_code
_entity_poly.pdbx_strand_id
1 'polypeptide(L)' 'MKSILIKDTTREEREEIVRKALWGSCGAECEFCSGCDNRGGGRIETLYQPYIDGKKEIAEINEEYTAPFVK' A
#
# COMPACT_ATOMS: atom_id res chain seq x y z
N MET A 1 -3.13 -2.62 -17.92
CA MET A 1 -2.89 -2.46 -16.47
C MET A 1 -3.35 -3.75 -15.80
N LYS A 2 -2.52 -4.42 -14.99
CA LYS A 2 -2.96 -5.62 -14.25
C LYS A 2 -3.99 -5.20 -13.18
N SER A 3 -4.94 -6.08 -12.86
CA SER A 3 -5.91 -5.84 -11.78
C SER A 3 -5.19 -5.69 -10.44
N ILE A 4 -5.76 -4.89 -9.55
CA ILE A 4 -5.31 -4.73 -8.15
C ILE A 4 -6.35 -5.28 -7.17
N LEU A 5 -7.40 -5.94 -7.64
CA LEU A 5 -8.45 -6.46 -6.76
C LEU A 5 -7.97 -7.76 -6.11
N ILE A 6 -8.34 -7.98 -4.84
CA ILE A 6 -7.95 -9.20 -4.12
C ILE A 6 -8.42 -10.46 -4.86
N LYS A 7 -9.62 -10.43 -5.44
CA LYS A 7 -10.19 -11.55 -6.20
C LYS A 7 -9.39 -11.93 -7.46
N ASP A 8 -8.59 -11.00 -8.00
CA ASP A 8 -7.85 -11.17 -9.25
C ASP A 8 -6.34 -11.31 -9.01
N THR A 9 -5.91 -11.39 -7.75
CA THR A 9 -4.49 -11.37 -7.37
C THR A 9 -4.16 -12.47 -6.36
N THR A 10 -2.96 -13.02 -6.48
CA THR A 10 -2.34 -13.82 -5.42
C THR A 10 -1.76 -12.91 -4.32
N ARG A 11 -1.46 -13.48 -3.16
CA ARG A 11 -0.75 -12.75 -2.10
C ARG A 11 0.57 -12.16 -2.60
N GLU A 12 1.36 -12.94 -3.32
CA GLU A 12 2.66 -12.55 -3.87
C GLU A 12 2.53 -11.40 -4.87
N GLU A 13 1.51 -11.43 -5.72
CA GLU A 13 1.20 -10.31 -6.63
C GLU A 13 0.81 -9.06 -5.85
N ARG A 14 0.07 -9.18 -4.74
CA ARG A 14 -0.25 -8.03 -3.88
C ARG A 14 0.98 -7.46 -3.19
N GLU A 15 1.88 -8.30 -2.70
CA GLU A 15 3.18 -7.87 -2.16
C GLU A 15 3.98 -7.13 -3.23
N GLU A 16 4.00 -7.64 -4.48
CA GLU A 16 4.68 -6.96 -5.58
C GLU A 16 4.01 -5.63 -5.96
N ILE A 17 2.67 -5.56 -5.95
CA ILE A 17 1.91 -4.33 -6.20
C ILE A 17 2.26 -3.27 -5.17
N VAL A 18 2.22 -3.62 -3.87
CA VAL A 18 2.58 -2.71 -2.78
C VAL A 18 4.04 -2.29 -2.93
N ARG A 19 4.95 -3.25 -3.19
CA ARG A 19 6.38 -2.96 -3.36
C ARG A 19 6.64 -2.00 -4.52
N LYS A 20 6.00 -2.21 -5.68
CA LYS A 20 6.12 -1.30 -6.83
C LYS A 20 5.48 0.06 -6.57
N ALA A 21 4.39 0.12 -5.83
CA ALA A 21 3.73 1.37 -5.50
C ALA A 21 4.58 2.24 -4.56
N LEU A 22 5.26 1.62 -3.59
CA LEU A 22 6.07 2.33 -2.60
C LEU A 22 7.47 2.70 -3.11
N TRP A 23 8.13 1.78 -3.81
CA TRP A 23 9.54 1.93 -4.19
C TRP A 23 9.78 2.08 -5.70
N GLY A 24 8.73 1.90 -6.52
CA GLY A 24 8.76 2.18 -7.95
C GLY A 24 10.00 1.64 -8.68
N SER A 25 10.57 2.49 -9.53
CA SER A 25 11.81 2.24 -10.28
C SER A 25 13.09 2.54 -9.49
N CYS A 26 12.98 3.03 -8.26
CA CYS A 26 14.13 3.48 -7.47
C CYS A 26 14.82 2.33 -6.71
N GLY A 27 14.23 1.12 -6.70
CA GLY A 27 14.78 -0.03 -6.00
C GLY A 27 14.68 0.09 -4.47
N ALA A 28 15.23 -0.91 -3.76
CA ALA A 28 15.23 -0.96 -2.29
C ALA A 28 16.01 0.21 -1.64
N GLU A 29 16.74 1.02 -2.40
CA GLU A 29 17.52 2.14 -1.87
C GLU A 29 16.65 3.42 -1.69
N CYS A 30 15.38 3.40 -2.14
CA CYS A 30 14.38 4.45 -1.88
C CYS A 30 13.50 4.13 -0.65
N GLU A 31 13.98 3.36 0.33
CA GLU A 31 13.24 3.05 1.57
C GLU A 31 12.73 4.30 2.33
N PHE A 32 13.30 5.48 2.09
CA PHE A 32 12.89 6.77 2.69
C PHE A 32 12.23 7.76 1.71
N CYS A 33 11.94 7.30 0.50
CA CYS A 33 11.49 8.08 -0.65
C CYS A 33 9.97 8.24 -0.68
N SER A 34 9.28 7.26 -0.11
CA SER A 34 7.86 7.30 0.16
C SER A 34 7.63 8.30 1.30
N GLY A 35 7.40 9.57 0.99
CA GLY A 35 7.20 10.66 1.96
C GLY A 35 6.07 10.49 3.01
N CYS A 36 5.43 9.32 3.08
CA CYS A 36 4.46 8.96 4.11
C CYS A 36 5.11 8.50 5.43
N ASP A 37 6.36 8.00 5.45
CA ASP A 37 7.06 7.71 6.71
C ASP A 37 7.37 9.00 7.51
N ASN A 38 7.53 10.13 6.82
CA ASN A 38 7.79 11.44 7.45
C ASN A 38 6.56 12.10 8.11
N ARG A 39 5.38 11.47 8.05
CA ARG A 39 4.13 11.98 8.69
C ARG A 39 3.73 11.24 9.96
N GLY A 40 4.58 10.35 10.49
CA GLY A 40 4.33 9.68 11.77
C GLY A 40 3.26 8.59 11.74
N GLY A 41 2.96 8.03 10.56
CA GLY A 41 1.89 7.03 10.34
C GLY A 41 2.28 5.57 10.55
N GLY A 42 3.52 5.29 10.98
CA GLY A 42 4.07 3.93 10.98
C GLY A 42 4.52 3.49 9.59
N ARG A 43 5.29 2.39 9.55
CA ARG A 43 5.83 1.81 8.31
C ARG A 43 4.69 1.58 7.32
N ILE A 44 4.76 2.16 6.13
CA ILE A 44 3.70 2.03 5.11
C ILE A 44 3.41 0.56 4.77
N GLU A 45 4.39 -0.32 4.94
CA GLU A 45 4.25 -1.78 4.87
C GLU A 45 3.10 -2.30 5.75
N THR A 46 2.90 -1.75 6.94
CA THR A 46 1.84 -2.18 7.87
C THR A 46 0.46 -1.69 7.44
N LEU A 47 0.36 -0.51 6.81
CA LEU A 47 -0.90 0.03 6.31
C LEU A 47 -1.51 -0.89 5.24
N TYR A 48 -0.69 -1.46 4.36
CA TYR A 48 -1.14 -2.34 3.28
C TYR A 48 -1.18 -3.83 3.64
N GLN A 49 -0.78 -4.22 4.86
CA GLN A 49 -0.84 -5.61 5.31
C GLN A 49 -2.24 -6.23 5.19
N PRO A 50 -3.35 -5.53 5.51
CA PRO A 50 -4.70 -6.06 5.31
C PRO A 50 -5.01 -6.39 3.83
N TYR A 51 -4.48 -5.60 2.89
CA TYR A 51 -4.61 -5.90 1.47
C TYR A 51 -3.77 -7.10 1.05
N ILE A 52 -2.51 -7.17 1.49
CA ILE A 52 -1.63 -8.32 1.23
C ILE A 52 -2.27 -9.62 1.75
N ASP A 53 -2.82 -9.59 2.96
CA ASP A 53 -3.54 -10.71 3.60
C ASP A 53 -4.88 -11.06 2.91
N GLY A 54 -5.36 -10.24 1.98
CA GLY A 54 -6.65 -10.44 1.32
C GLY A 54 -7.86 -10.14 2.21
N LYS A 55 -7.70 -9.30 3.23
CA LYS A 55 -8.73 -8.94 4.22
C LYS A 55 -9.50 -7.67 3.87
N LYS A 56 -8.85 -6.69 3.20
CA LYS A 56 -9.45 -5.40 2.81
C LYS A 56 -8.88 -4.94 1.48
N GLU A 57 -9.73 -4.39 0.61
CA GLU A 57 -9.31 -3.77 -0.64
C GLU A 57 -8.52 -2.47 -0.39
N ILE A 58 -7.66 -2.09 -1.34
CA ILE A 58 -6.89 -0.82 -1.27
C ILE A 58 -7.83 0.39 -1.12
N ALA A 59 -9.01 0.35 -1.75
CA ALA A 59 -9.99 1.42 -1.65
C ALA A 59 -10.49 1.64 -0.22
N GLU A 60 -10.74 0.56 0.52
CA GLU A 60 -11.18 0.61 1.94
C GLU A 60 -10.07 1.18 2.83
N ILE A 61 -8.82 0.75 2.60
CA ILE A 61 -7.65 1.27 3.33
C ILE A 61 -7.48 2.79 3.09
N ASN A 62 -7.64 3.23 1.83
CA ASN A 62 -7.53 4.65 1.49
C ASN A 62 -8.66 5.47 2.11
N GLU A 63 -9.89 4.95 2.15
CA GLU A 63 -11.01 5.61 2.82
C GLU A 63 -10.73 5.77 4.32
N GLU A 64 -10.29 4.73 5.02
CA GLU A 64 -9.94 4.79 6.45
C GLU A 64 -8.81 5.78 6.73
N TYR A 65 -7.80 5.82 5.85
CA TYR A 65 -6.71 6.79 5.97
C TYR A 65 -7.17 8.22 5.71
N THR A 66 -8.08 8.45 4.76
CA THR A 66 -8.50 9.79 4.34
C THR A 66 -9.65 10.37 5.16
N ALA A 67 -10.49 9.53 5.78
CA ALA A 67 -11.65 9.94 6.56
C ALA A 67 -11.38 11.04 7.62
N PRO A 68 -10.24 11.06 8.34
CA PRO A 68 -9.93 12.13 9.30
C PRO A 68 -9.58 13.48 8.65
N PHE A 69 -9.21 13.48 7.37
CA PHE A 69 -8.69 14.66 6.66
C PHE A 69 -9.74 15.35 5.77
N VAL A 70 -10.85 14.67 5.47
CA VAL A 70 -11.94 15.23 4.67
C VAL A 70 -13.02 15.73 5.64
N LYS A 71 -13.12 17.06 5.79
CA LYS A 71 -14.23 17.76 6.46
C LYS A 71 -15.11 18.45 5.44
#